data_AF-A0A926SG58-F1
#
_entry.id   AF-A0A926SG58-F1
#
_cell.length_a   1.000
_cell.length_b   1.000
_cell.length_c   1.000
_cell.angle_alpha   90.00
_cell.angle_beta   90.00
_cell.angle_gamma   90.00
#
_symmetry.space_group_name_H-M   'P 1'
#
loop_
_entity.id
_entity.type
_entity.pdbx_description
1 polymer ?
#
loop_
_entity_poly.entity_id
_entity_poly.type
_entity_poly.pdbx_seq_one_letter_code
_entity_poly.pdbx_strand_id
1 'polypeptide(L)'
;MIDHDRLFKELLSIFFSEFIELFLPDVGGYIERDSISFLNQEIFTNITSGERREVDLLAQVRFRGQETCFLIHLENQSYSQAGFERRMFHYFARLDEKYALPIYPVVIFSFDTPQRLEPNRYQVEFPDRKVLDFSYVAIQLNRLNWRDFLSSQNPVAAALMAKMKIQPEDRPKVKAECLRLLATLRLNSAKMQLISGFVDTYLRLNEAEEVVFEAELNRMGLSEEEEARVMEIVTSWMEKGIERGLQQGLQEGFQQGFQQALAREAALVLYQLNDRFRGIPQSVKEEIRRLSIVEIELLGEALFKLASETDLRSWLEQRRLRQGVERIVLSQINHRFGTVSLDVEKQVRRLPIERVEELAQRLFDFEEEETMINWLNEIFN
;
A
#
# COMPACT_ATOMS: atom_id res chain seq x y z
N MET A 1 3.24 -2.44 -3.39
CA MET A 1 1.94 -3.10 -3.54
C MET A 1 0.90 -1.99 -3.70
N ILE A 2 0.11 -2.00 -4.76
CA ILE A 2 -0.93 -0.97 -4.96
C ILE A 2 -2.05 -1.29 -3.97
N ASP A 3 -2.40 -0.33 -3.12
CA ASP A 3 -3.53 -0.45 -2.20
C ASP A 3 -4.82 -0.18 -2.98
N HIS A 4 -5.26 -1.21 -3.71
CA HIS A 4 -6.43 -1.18 -4.59
C HIS A 4 -7.68 -0.73 -3.84
N ASP A 5 -7.86 -1.28 -2.63
CA ASP A 5 -9.03 -1.05 -1.81
C ASP A 5 -9.06 0.41 -1.32
N ARG A 6 -7.91 0.97 -0.92
CA ARG A 6 -7.82 2.39 -0.56
C ARG A 6 -8.20 3.35 -1.69
N LEU A 7 -7.70 3.12 -2.91
CA LEU A 7 -7.99 4.00 -4.05
C LEU A 7 -9.47 3.98 -4.44
N PHE A 8 -10.09 2.80 -4.47
CA PHE A 8 -11.53 2.68 -4.73
C PHE A 8 -12.35 3.35 -3.62
N LYS A 9 -12.00 3.11 -2.37
CA LYS A 9 -12.66 3.69 -1.20
C LYS A 9 -12.61 5.21 -1.21
N GLU A 10 -11.46 5.79 -1.50
CA GLU A 10 -11.30 7.25 -1.65
C GLU A 10 -12.15 7.80 -2.80
N LEU A 11 -12.08 7.18 -3.99
CA LEU A 11 -12.89 7.57 -5.15
C LEU A 11 -14.39 7.55 -4.82
N LEU A 12 -14.88 6.43 -4.27
CA LEU A 12 -16.29 6.23 -3.97
C LEU A 12 -16.79 7.11 -2.83
N SER A 13 -15.93 7.47 -1.87
CA SER A 13 -16.30 8.37 -0.77
C SER A 13 -16.46 9.81 -1.27
N ILE A 14 -15.55 10.27 -2.14
CA ILE A 14 -15.53 11.65 -2.67
C ILE A 14 -16.63 11.86 -3.73
N PHE A 15 -16.89 10.85 -4.56
CA PHE A 15 -17.86 10.89 -5.66
C PHE A 15 -19.07 9.99 -5.41
N PHE A 16 -19.49 9.85 -4.14
CA PHE A 16 -20.56 8.92 -3.77
C PHE A 16 -21.88 9.26 -4.45
N SER A 17 -22.25 10.54 -4.51
CA SER A 17 -23.49 10.97 -5.19
C SER A 17 -23.46 10.61 -6.67
N GLU A 18 -22.34 10.91 -7.34
CA GLU A 18 -22.12 10.62 -8.75
C GLU A 18 -22.10 9.10 -9.00
N PHE A 19 -21.59 8.30 -8.06
CA PHE A 19 -21.65 6.84 -8.11
C PHE A 19 -23.09 6.32 -8.05
N ILE A 20 -23.92 6.83 -7.12
CA ILE A 20 -25.34 6.47 -7.04
C ILE A 20 -26.06 6.85 -8.33
N GLU A 21 -25.86 8.06 -8.84
CA GLU A 21 -26.46 8.52 -10.09
C GLU A 21 -26.08 7.63 -11.29
N LEU A 22 -24.83 7.14 -11.32
CA LEU A 22 -24.32 6.33 -12.44
C LEU A 22 -24.82 4.89 -12.43
N PHE A 23 -24.79 4.22 -11.28
CA PHE A 23 -25.07 2.77 -11.21
C PHE A 23 -26.37 2.41 -10.52
N LEU A 24 -26.96 3.33 -9.76
CA LEU A 24 -28.16 3.12 -8.95
C LEU A 24 -29.17 4.26 -9.20
N PRO A 25 -29.56 4.54 -10.46
CA PRO A 25 -30.38 5.70 -10.80
C PRO A 25 -31.75 5.69 -10.08
N ASP A 26 -32.34 4.51 -9.87
CA ASP A 26 -33.57 4.37 -9.09
C ASP A 26 -33.38 4.85 -7.65
N VAL A 27 -32.26 4.48 -7.02
CA VAL A 27 -31.87 4.95 -5.68
C VAL A 27 -31.68 6.47 -5.69
N GLY A 28 -30.99 7.00 -6.69
CA GLY A 28 -30.84 8.44 -6.93
C GLY A 28 -32.19 9.19 -7.00
N GLY A 29 -33.24 8.53 -7.48
CA GLY A 29 -34.59 9.08 -7.57
C GLY A 29 -35.27 9.32 -6.23
N TYR A 30 -34.98 8.53 -5.20
CA TYR A 30 -35.65 8.59 -3.90
C TYR A 30 -34.74 8.96 -2.72
N ILE A 31 -33.48 9.33 -2.94
CA ILE A 31 -32.62 9.90 -1.90
C ILE A 31 -32.66 11.43 -1.86
N GLU A 32 -32.42 11.97 -0.67
CA GLU A 32 -32.07 13.37 -0.47
C GLU A 32 -30.55 13.54 -0.50
N ARG A 33 -30.00 14.12 -1.57
CA ARG A 33 -28.55 14.16 -1.85
C ARG A 33 -27.74 14.82 -0.72
N ASP A 34 -28.26 15.90 -0.15
CA ASP A 34 -27.56 16.66 0.90
C ASP A 34 -27.64 16.00 2.29
N SER A 35 -28.34 14.86 2.40
CA SER A 35 -28.46 14.09 3.65
C SER A 35 -27.39 13.00 3.83
N ILE A 36 -26.56 12.77 2.82
CA ILE A 36 -25.57 11.69 2.81
C ILE A 36 -24.54 11.94 3.93
N SER A 37 -24.44 10.99 4.85
CA SER A 37 -23.45 11.00 5.93
C SER A 37 -22.75 9.65 6.01
N PHE A 38 -21.41 9.65 6.06
CA PHE A 38 -20.63 8.43 6.21
C PHE A 38 -20.52 8.05 7.67
N LEU A 39 -20.86 6.81 7.99
CA LEU A 39 -20.72 6.25 9.33
C LEU A 39 -19.31 5.70 9.50
N ASN A 40 -18.83 5.67 10.76
CA ASN A 40 -17.56 5.04 11.08
C ASN A 40 -17.54 3.59 10.58
N GLN A 41 -16.39 3.18 10.09
CA GLN A 41 -16.23 1.86 9.50
C GLN A 41 -16.24 0.79 10.58
N GLU A 42 -17.09 -0.20 10.36
CA GLU A 42 -17.33 -1.25 11.32
C GLU A 42 -16.31 -2.38 11.13
N ILE A 43 -15.51 -2.64 12.16
CA ILE A 43 -14.59 -3.78 12.17
C ILE A 43 -15.34 -5.01 12.69
N PHE A 44 -15.69 -5.86 11.76
CA PHE A 44 -16.34 -7.13 12.01
C PHE A 44 -15.27 -8.21 12.20
N THR A 45 -15.12 -8.68 13.44
CA THR A 45 -14.32 -9.89 13.70
C THR A 45 -15.18 -11.11 13.38
N ASN A 46 -14.67 -11.98 12.51
CA ASN A 46 -15.26 -13.29 12.33
C ASN A 46 -14.74 -14.21 13.45
N ILE A 47 -15.58 -14.51 14.43
CA ILE A 47 -15.22 -15.31 15.62
C ILE A 47 -14.76 -16.73 15.22
N THR A 48 -15.23 -17.25 14.07
CA THR A 48 -14.91 -18.61 13.60
C THR A 48 -13.59 -18.71 12.83
N SER A 49 -13.15 -17.64 12.17
CA SER A 49 -11.89 -17.62 11.39
C SER A 49 -10.81 -16.72 11.98
N GLY A 50 -11.13 -15.89 12.97
CA GLY A 50 -10.23 -14.88 13.54
C GLY A 50 -9.96 -13.68 12.63
N GLU A 51 -10.50 -13.67 11.40
CA GLU A 51 -10.31 -12.57 10.45
C GLU A 51 -11.09 -11.33 10.90
N ARG A 52 -10.38 -10.21 11.07
CA ARG A 52 -10.97 -8.89 11.19
C ARG A 52 -11.17 -8.34 9.79
N ARG A 53 -12.41 -8.01 9.44
CA ARG A 53 -12.72 -7.33 8.18
C ARG A 53 -13.53 -6.08 8.45
N GLU A 54 -13.21 -5.03 7.74
CA GLU A 54 -13.82 -3.73 7.87
C GLU A 54 -14.80 -3.54 6.70
N VAL A 55 -15.94 -2.92 6.95
CA VAL A 55 -16.84 -2.48 5.87
C VAL A 55 -16.16 -1.36 5.09
N ASP A 56 -16.14 -1.45 3.76
CA ASP A 56 -15.45 -0.45 2.95
C ASP A 56 -16.11 0.92 3.06
N LEU A 57 -17.43 0.99 2.82
CA LEU A 57 -18.18 2.23 2.92
C LEU A 57 -19.61 1.98 3.42
N LEU A 58 -20.02 2.76 4.42
CA LEU A 58 -21.37 2.75 4.97
C LEU A 58 -21.90 4.18 5.02
N ALA A 59 -22.90 4.47 4.19
CA ALA A 59 -23.52 5.79 4.13
C ALA A 59 -24.95 5.73 4.68
N GLN A 60 -25.28 6.61 5.62
CA GLN A 60 -26.66 6.87 6.02
C GLN A 60 -27.24 7.98 5.15
N VAL A 61 -28.42 7.73 4.59
CA VAL A 61 -29.10 8.63 3.65
C VAL A 61 -30.58 8.71 4.01
N ARG A 62 -31.19 9.88 3.82
CA ARG A 62 -32.62 10.11 4.03
C ARG A 62 -33.43 9.79 2.77
N PHE A 63 -34.62 9.22 2.96
CA PHE A 63 -35.60 9.13 1.88
C PHE A 63 -36.13 10.51 1.53
N ARG A 64 -36.22 10.81 0.23
CA ARG A 64 -36.70 12.10 -0.26
C ARG A 64 -38.14 12.34 0.20
N GLY A 65 -38.35 13.46 0.89
CA GLY A 65 -39.67 13.86 1.38
C GLY A 65 -40.16 13.04 2.59
N GLN A 66 -39.28 12.31 3.27
CA GLN A 66 -39.59 11.57 4.49
C GLN A 66 -38.51 11.84 5.55
N GLU A 67 -38.86 11.72 6.83
CA GLU A 67 -37.89 11.84 7.93
C GLU A 67 -37.08 10.55 8.17
N THR A 68 -37.46 9.45 7.52
CA THR A 68 -36.83 8.15 7.68
C THR A 68 -35.52 8.05 6.89
N CYS A 69 -34.53 7.38 7.51
CA CYS A 69 -33.24 7.10 6.90
C CYS A 69 -33.10 5.62 6.55
N PHE A 70 -32.12 5.32 5.69
CA PHE A 70 -31.64 3.98 5.41
C PHE A 70 -30.12 4.01 5.19
N LEU A 71 -29.51 2.84 5.19
CA LEU A 71 -28.08 2.68 4.97
C LEU A 71 -27.82 2.18 3.55
N ILE A 72 -26.80 2.72 2.90
CA ILE A 72 -26.19 2.13 1.71
C ILE A 72 -24.86 1.51 2.16
N HIS A 73 -24.81 0.19 2.08
CA HIS A 73 -23.61 -0.59 2.37
C HIS A 73 -22.91 -0.91 1.05
N LEU A 74 -21.69 -0.40 0.85
CA LEU A 74 -20.94 -0.54 -0.39
C LEU A 74 -19.60 -1.23 -0.12
N GLU A 75 -19.34 -2.32 -0.85
CA GLU A 75 -18.09 -3.08 -0.83
C GLU A 75 -17.37 -2.97 -2.18
N ASN A 76 -16.05 -2.88 -2.16
CA ASN A 76 -15.19 -3.06 -3.33
C ASN A 76 -14.42 -4.38 -3.21
N GLN A 77 -14.57 -5.26 -4.18
CA GLN A 77 -13.94 -6.56 -4.18
C GLN A 77 -12.99 -6.68 -5.39
N SER A 78 -11.69 -6.63 -5.09
CA SER A 78 -10.58 -6.61 -6.06
C SER A 78 -10.12 -8.00 -6.54
N TYR A 79 -10.69 -9.08 -6.02
CA TYR A 79 -10.41 -10.47 -6.42
C TYR A 79 -11.67 -11.36 -6.31
N SER A 80 -11.81 -12.38 -7.16
CA SER A 80 -12.93 -13.33 -7.05
C SER A 80 -12.71 -14.26 -5.84
N GLN A 81 -13.74 -14.41 -5.01
CA GLN A 81 -13.70 -15.21 -3.77
C GLN A 81 -14.97 -16.05 -3.66
N ALA A 82 -14.82 -17.34 -3.35
CA ALA A 82 -15.95 -18.22 -3.06
C ALA A 82 -16.66 -17.83 -1.75
N GLY A 83 -18.00 -17.94 -1.72
CA GLY A 83 -18.80 -17.65 -0.52
C GLY A 83 -18.95 -16.15 -0.22
N PHE A 84 -18.66 -15.27 -1.18
CA PHE A 84 -18.79 -13.83 -1.03
C PHE A 84 -20.25 -13.41 -0.77
N GLU A 85 -21.22 -14.08 -1.39
CA GLU A 85 -22.65 -13.85 -1.17
C GLU A 85 -23.09 -14.10 0.28
N ARG A 86 -22.53 -15.14 0.91
CA ARG A 86 -22.74 -15.43 2.34
C ARG A 86 -22.07 -14.37 3.21
N ARG A 87 -20.90 -13.86 2.80
CA ARG A 87 -20.21 -12.76 3.49
C ARG A 87 -21.06 -11.48 3.48
N MET A 88 -21.61 -11.12 2.33
CA MET A 88 -22.54 -9.98 2.20
C MET A 88 -23.75 -10.13 3.11
N PHE A 89 -24.33 -11.33 3.19
CA PHE A 89 -25.43 -11.59 4.13
C PHE A 89 -25.02 -11.39 5.60
N HIS A 90 -23.84 -11.86 6.01
CA HIS A 90 -23.37 -11.66 7.38
C HIS A 90 -23.13 -10.18 7.71
N TYR A 91 -22.62 -9.39 6.76
CA TYR A 91 -22.48 -7.94 6.94
C TYR A 91 -23.85 -7.28 7.09
N PHE A 92 -24.78 -7.59 6.19
CA PHE A 92 -26.15 -7.11 6.27
C PHE A 92 -26.77 -7.40 7.64
N ALA A 93 -26.70 -8.65 8.11
CA ALA A 93 -27.32 -9.06 9.38
C ALA A 93 -26.73 -8.31 10.59
N ARG A 94 -25.42 -8.06 10.60
CA ARG A 94 -24.76 -7.32 11.69
C ARG A 94 -25.08 -5.83 11.65
N LEU A 95 -25.14 -5.24 10.46
CA LEU A 95 -25.55 -3.86 10.28
C LEU A 95 -27.02 -3.66 10.67
N ASP A 96 -27.89 -4.61 10.32
CA ASP A 96 -29.31 -4.61 10.70
C ASP A 96 -29.47 -4.65 12.23
N GLU A 97 -28.78 -5.59 12.89
CA GLU A 97 -28.75 -5.69 14.36
C GLU A 97 -28.27 -4.40 15.03
N LYS A 98 -27.23 -3.77 14.48
CA LYS A 98 -26.61 -2.59 15.08
C LYS A 98 -27.43 -1.31 14.91
N TYR A 99 -27.91 -1.05 13.70
CA TYR A 99 -28.51 0.24 13.34
C TYR A 99 -30.04 0.21 13.31
N ALA A 100 -30.65 -0.97 13.14
CA ALA A 100 -32.10 -1.12 13.00
C ALA A 100 -32.72 -0.19 11.93
N LEU A 101 -31.96 0.06 10.85
CA LEU A 101 -32.39 0.84 9.68
C LEU A 101 -32.45 -0.07 8.46
N PRO A 102 -33.32 0.21 7.46
CA PRO A 102 -33.26 -0.49 6.19
C PRO A 102 -31.87 -0.36 5.55
N ILE A 103 -31.40 -1.41 4.87
CA ILE A 103 -30.06 -1.45 4.28
C ILE A 103 -30.18 -1.80 2.80
N TYR A 104 -29.49 -1.04 1.95
CA TYR A 104 -29.34 -1.27 0.53
C TYR A 104 -27.91 -1.76 0.23
N PRO A 105 -27.68 -3.08 0.13
CA PRO A 105 -26.35 -3.64 -0.06
C PRO A 105 -25.91 -3.59 -1.54
N VAL A 106 -24.67 -3.17 -1.75
CA VAL A 106 -24.04 -2.96 -3.06
C VAL A 106 -22.62 -3.49 -3.03
N VAL A 107 -22.20 -4.15 -4.10
CA VAL A 107 -20.80 -4.52 -4.33
C VAL A 107 -20.34 -4.05 -5.70
N ILE A 108 -19.09 -3.57 -5.77
CA ILE A 108 -18.35 -3.37 -7.01
C ILE A 108 -17.29 -4.45 -7.13
N PHE A 109 -17.35 -5.24 -8.21
CA PHE A 109 -16.29 -6.19 -8.56
C PHE A 109 -15.31 -5.53 -9.53
N SER A 110 -14.06 -5.39 -9.09
CA SER A 110 -12.99 -4.65 -9.79
C SER A 110 -11.82 -5.55 -10.25
N PHE A 111 -11.92 -6.86 -10.14
CA PHE A 111 -10.92 -7.78 -10.69
C PHE A 111 -10.98 -7.87 -12.22
N ASP A 112 -9.84 -8.14 -12.87
CA ASP A 112 -9.78 -8.29 -14.33
C ASP A 112 -10.32 -9.65 -14.78
N THR A 113 -10.08 -10.70 -14.00
CA THR A 113 -10.53 -12.07 -14.26
C THR A 113 -11.06 -12.73 -12.99
N PRO A 114 -12.02 -13.67 -13.10
CA PRO A 114 -12.69 -14.15 -14.32
C PRO A 114 -13.77 -13.16 -14.84
N GLN A 115 -14.18 -13.28 -16.10
CA GLN A 115 -15.32 -12.51 -16.65
C GLN A 115 -16.67 -13.22 -16.49
N ARG A 116 -16.75 -14.33 -15.73
CA ARG A 116 -18.03 -14.99 -15.44
C ARG A 116 -18.94 -14.04 -14.64
N LEU A 117 -20.24 -14.19 -14.76
CA LEU A 117 -21.18 -13.46 -13.90
C LEU A 117 -20.99 -13.93 -12.45
N GLU A 118 -20.75 -12.99 -11.54
CA GLU A 118 -20.72 -13.29 -10.11
C GLU A 118 -22.15 -13.40 -9.54
N PRO A 119 -22.38 -14.30 -8.57
CA PRO A 119 -23.66 -14.38 -7.89
C PRO A 119 -23.93 -13.08 -7.12
N ASN A 120 -25.21 -12.75 -7.01
CA ASN A 120 -25.70 -11.58 -6.27
C ASN A 120 -26.78 -11.94 -5.23
N ARG A 121 -26.88 -13.24 -4.90
CA ARG A 121 -27.88 -13.79 -3.98
C ARG A 121 -27.27 -14.84 -3.08
N TYR A 122 -27.73 -14.87 -1.83
CA TYR A 122 -27.48 -15.94 -0.89
C TYR A 122 -28.82 -16.53 -0.44
N GLN A 123 -28.99 -17.83 -0.68
CA GLN A 123 -30.25 -18.53 -0.44
C GLN A 123 -30.04 -19.70 0.50
N VAL A 124 -31.00 -19.91 1.40
CA VAL A 124 -31.05 -21.08 2.28
C VAL A 124 -32.37 -21.81 2.00
N GLU A 125 -32.27 -22.95 1.34
CA GLU A 125 -33.41 -23.74 0.87
C GLU A 125 -33.36 -25.16 1.46
N PHE A 126 -34.52 -25.62 1.90
CA PHE A 126 -34.80 -26.99 2.32
C PHE A 126 -35.85 -27.59 1.36
N PRO A 127 -36.03 -28.92 1.30
CA PRO A 127 -36.93 -29.56 0.34
C PRO A 127 -38.36 -29.00 0.30
N ASP A 128 -38.85 -28.49 1.42
CA ASP A 128 -40.22 -27.99 1.60
C ASP A 128 -40.31 -26.46 1.72
N ARG A 129 -39.17 -25.74 1.85
CA ARG A 129 -39.19 -24.31 2.18
C ARG A 129 -37.90 -23.56 1.82
N LYS A 130 -38.07 -22.36 1.25
CA LYS A 130 -37.02 -21.32 1.20
C LYS A 130 -37.05 -20.50 2.49
N VAL A 131 -35.99 -20.62 3.30
CA VAL A 131 -35.87 -19.95 4.61
C VAL A 131 -35.27 -18.55 4.48
N LEU A 132 -34.38 -18.35 3.50
CA LEU A 132 -33.73 -17.08 3.23
C LEU A 132 -33.56 -16.87 1.73
N ASP A 133 -33.82 -15.64 1.27
CA ASP A 133 -33.51 -15.16 -0.08
C ASP A 133 -32.96 -13.74 0.04
N PHE A 134 -31.65 -13.63 0.31
CA PHE A 134 -30.96 -12.36 0.42
C PHE A 134 -30.38 -11.98 -0.94
N SER A 135 -30.55 -10.72 -1.35
CA SER A 135 -30.02 -10.19 -2.62
C SER A 135 -29.35 -8.83 -2.42
N TYR A 136 -28.34 -8.56 -3.24
CA TYR A 136 -27.65 -7.27 -3.29
C TYR A 136 -27.40 -6.82 -4.74
N VAL A 137 -27.07 -5.55 -4.94
CA VAL A 137 -26.68 -5.05 -6.26
C VAL A 137 -25.22 -5.39 -6.51
N ALA A 138 -24.94 -6.06 -7.63
CA ALA A 138 -23.58 -6.39 -8.06
C ALA A 138 -23.22 -5.61 -9.33
N ILE A 139 -22.27 -4.67 -9.20
CA ILE A 139 -21.72 -3.90 -10.32
C ILE A 139 -20.39 -4.55 -10.71
N GLN A 140 -20.38 -5.30 -11.81
CA GLN A 140 -19.21 -6.04 -12.24
C GLN A 140 -18.47 -5.33 -13.37
N LEU A 141 -17.44 -4.56 -13.03
CA LEU A 141 -16.78 -3.64 -13.96
C LEU A 141 -16.19 -4.37 -15.18
N ASN A 142 -15.51 -5.49 -14.98
CA ASN A 142 -14.88 -6.26 -16.07
C ASN A 142 -15.87 -6.91 -17.06
N ARG A 143 -17.18 -6.73 -16.87
CA ARG A 143 -18.25 -7.11 -17.80
C ARG A 143 -18.95 -5.90 -18.45
N LEU A 144 -18.75 -4.70 -17.94
CA LEU A 144 -19.29 -3.47 -18.52
C LEU A 144 -18.43 -3.05 -19.71
N ASN A 145 -19.06 -2.60 -20.79
CA ASN A 145 -18.35 -2.09 -21.95
C ASN A 145 -18.06 -0.59 -21.74
N TRP A 146 -16.78 -0.22 -21.69
CA TRP A 146 -16.37 1.17 -21.48
C TRP A 146 -16.93 2.13 -22.53
N ARG A 147 -17.21 1.63 -23.75
CA ARG A 147 -17.79 2.44 -24.84
C ARG A 147 -19.17 3.00 -24.49
N ASP A 148 -19.91 2.34 -23.61
CA ASP A 148 -21.25 2.77 -23.18
C ASP A 148 -21.18 4.04 -22.30
N PHE A 149 -19.98 4.43 -21.85
CA PHE A 149 -19.74 5.55 -20.94
C PHE A 149 -19.10 6.77 -21.60
N LEU A 150 -18.86 6.75 -22.92
CA LEU A 150 -18.12 7.80 -23.64
C LEU A 150 -18.80 9.17 -23.71
N SER A 151 -20.12 9.21 -23.52
CA SER A 151 -20.92 10.42 -23.44
C SER A 151 -21.26 10.82 -22.00
N SER A 152 -20.74 10.09 -21.01
CA SER A 152 -21.07 10.32 -19.61
C SER A 152 -20.46 11.62 -19.11
N GLN A 153 -21.29 12.50 -18.55
CA GLN A 153 -20.84 13.67 -17.80
C GLN A 153 -20.61 13.34 -16.31
N ASN A 154 -20.21 12.10 -16.01
CA ASN A 154 -20.02 11.62 -14.65
C ASN A 154 -18.53 11.33 -14.37
N PRO A 155 -17.93 11.93 -13.32
CA PRO A 155 -16.53 11.72 -12.96
C PRO A 155 -16.19 10.26 -12.60
N VAL A 156 -17.14 9.52 -12.01
CA VAL A 156 -16.96 8.12 -11.66
C VAL A 156 -16.86 7.25 -12.92
N ALA A 157 -17.60 7.59 -13.97
CA ALA A 157 -17.50 6.91 -15.26
C ALA A 157 -16.08 7.07 -15.85
N ALA A 158 -15.57 8.31 -15.86
CA ALA A 158 -14.21 8.61 -16.34
C ALA A 158 -13.13 7.82 -15.58
N ALA A 159 -13.28 7.64 -14.27
CA ALA A 159 -12.37 6.83 -13.46
C ALA A 159 -12.51 5.32 -13.73
N LEU A 160 -13.73 4.79 -13.64
CA LEU A 160 -13.98 3.35 -13.63
C LEU A 160 -13.87 2.69 -15.01
N MET A 161 -13.92 3.46 -16.11
CA MET A 161 -13.64 2.94 -17.46
C MET A 161 -12.29 2.20 -17.52
N ALA A 162 -11.29 2.63 -16.76
CA ALA A 162 -9.98 1.98 -16.66
C ALA A 162 -10.04 0.54 -16.10
N LYS A 163 -11.16 0.15 -15.49
CA LYS A 163 -11.42 -1.18 -14.92
C LYS A 163 -12.58 -1.93 -15.55
N MET A 164 -13.09 -1.42 -16.66
CA MET A 164 -14.14 -2.06 -17.43
C MET A 164 -13.59 -3.12 -18.38
N LYS A 165 -14.45 -3.70 -19.24
CA LYS A 165 -14.04 -4.67 -20.26
C LYS A 165 -13.27 -3.97 -21.38
N ILE A 166 -11.93 -3.97 -21.30
CA ILE A 166 -11.02 -3.36 -22.28
C ILE A 166 -10.33 -4.46 -23.09
N GLN A 167 -10.35 -4.37 -24.43
CA GLN A 167 -9.50 -5.22 -25.26
C GLN A 167 -8.05 -4.71 -25.22
N PRO A 168 -7.02 -5.56 -25.28
CA PRO A 168 -5.63 -5.13 -25.22
C PRO A 168 -5.29 -3.99 -26.19
N GLU A 169 -5.78 -4.04 -27.41
CA GLU A 169 -5.61 -3.03 -28.45
C GLU A 169 -6.31 -1.69 -28.15
N ASP A 170 -7.36 -1.70 -27.33
CA ASP A 170 -8.13 -0.51 -26.98
C ASP A 170 -7.51 0.25 -25.79
N ARG A 171 -6.54 -0.33 -25.07
CA ARG A 171 -5.99 0.26 -23.83
C ARG A 171 -5.54 1.73 -23.99
N PRO A 172 -4.76 2.11 -25.02
CA PRO A 172 -4.37 3.51 -25.22
C PRO A 172 -5.58 4.41 -25.45
N LYS A 173 -6.54 3.92 -26.24
CA LYS A 173 -7.77 4.65 -26.57
C LYS A 173 -8.63 4.89 -25.32
N VAL A 174 -8.77 3.89 -24.46
CA VAL A 174 -9.50 4.05 -23.19
C VAL A 174 -8.85 5.10 -22.30
N LYS A 175 -7.51 5.11 -22.19
CA LYS A 175 -6.79 6.12 -21.41
C LYS A 175 -7.05 7.53 -21.95
N ALA A 176 -6.96 7.70 -23.27
CA ALA A 176 -7.25 8.97 -23.94
C ALA A 176 -8.70 9.44 -23.70
N GLU A 177 -9.68 8.52 -23.81
CA GLU A 177 -11.09 8.85 -23.57
C GLU A 177 -11.39 9.17 -22.10
N CYS A 178 -10.73 8.51 -21.15
CA CYS A 178 -10.82 8.87 -19.73
C CYS A 178 -10.34 10.31 -19.49
N LEU A 179 -9.21 10.69 -20.09
CA LEU A 179 -8.67 12.05 -19.96
C LEU A 179 -9.51 13.09 -20.68
N ARG A 180 -10.03 12.77 -21.86
CA ARG A 180 -10.97 13.64 -22.57
C ARG A 180 -12.20 13.92 -21.70
N LEU A 181 -12.85 12.88 -21.18
CA LEU A 181 -14.00 13.06 -20.28
C LEU A 181 -13.61 13.92 -19.08
N LEU A 182 -12.50 13.61 -18.42
CA LEU A 182 -12.04 14.37 -17.25
C LEU A 182 -11.80 15.86 -17.57
N ALA A 183 -11.25 16.17 -18.73
CA ALA A 183 -11.04 17.54 -19.19
C ALA A 183 -12.36 18.28 -19.47
N THR A 184 -13.43 17.58 -19.85
CA THR A 184 -14.76 18.19 -20.07
C THR A 184 -15.53 18.48 -18.76
N LEU A 185 -15.27 17.72 -17.69
CA LEU A 185 -16.04 17.77 -16.44
C LEU A 185 -15.79 19.00 -15.55
N ARG A 186 -14.80 19.85 -15.90
CA ARG A 186 -14.45 21.10 -15.18
C ARG A 186 -14.35 20.92 -13.66
N LEU A 187 -13.74 19.83 -13.23
CA LEU A 187 -13.50 19.55 -11.81
C LEU A 187 -12.39 20.44 -11.25
N ASN A 188 -12.35 20.59 -9.93
CA ASN A 188 -11.21 21.22 -9.27
C ASN A 188 -9.94 20.36 -9.38
N SER A 189 -8.78 20.97 -9.17
CA SER A 189 -7.47 20.31 -9.35
C SER A 189 -7.32 19.05 -8.49
N ALA A 190 -7.76 19.06 -7.23
CA ALA A 190 -7.66 17.89 -6.34
C ALA A 190 -8.49 16.69 -6.84
N LYS A 191 -9.76 16.93 -7.22
CA LYS A 191 -10.65 15.91 -7.78
C LYS A 191 -10.14 15.38 -9.12
N MET A 192 -9.59 16.26 -9.94
CA MET A 192 -8.98 15.90 -11.21
C MET A 192 -7.75 15.01 -11.01
N GLN A 193 -6.86 15.36 -10.07
CA GLN A 193 -5.69 14.55 -9.72
C GLN A 193 -6.06 13.18 -9.16
N LEU A 194 -7.15 13.08 -8.39
CA LEU A 194 -7.62 11.81 -7.86
C LEU A 194 -8.06 10.86 -8.99
N ILE A 195 -8.92 11.34 -9.90
CA ILE A 195 -9.41 10.53 -11.03
C ILE A 195 -8.27 10.18 -11.98
N SER A 196 -7.42 11.15 -12.31
CA SER A 196 -6.29 10.92 -13.20
C SER A 196 -5.31 9.90 -12.60
N GLY A 197 -4.96 10.05 -11.32
CA GLY A 197 -4.13 9.08 -10.60
C GLY A 197 -4.76 7.69 -10.50
N PHE A 198 -6.09 7.60 -10.39
CA PHE A 198 -6.81 6.33 -10.45
C PHE A 198 -6.65 5.67 -11.83
N VAL A 199 -6.91 6.40 -12.92
CA VAL A 199 -6.76 5.90 -14.29
C VAL A 199 -5.33 5.42 -14.55
N ASP A 200 -4.33 6.21 -14.19
CA ASP A 200 -2.92 5.84 -14.41
C ASP A 200 -2.47 4.62 -13.59
N THR A 201 -3.01 4.46 -12.38
CA THR A 201 -2.71 3.29 -11.56
C THR A 201 -3.17 1.98 -12.22
N TYR A 202 -4.33 2.00 -12.86
CA TYR A 202 -4.97 0.80 -13.43
C TYR A 202 -4.70 0.59 -14.91
N LEU A 203 -4.38 1.66 -15.64
CA LEU A 203 -4.16 1.64 -17.09
C LEU A 203 -2.77 2.20 -17.43
N ARG A 204 -1.74 1.52 -16.92
CA ARG A 204 -0.34 1.79 -17.25
C ARG A 204 -0.04 1.32 -18.66
N LEU A 205 0.40 2.24 -19.51
CA LEU A 205 0.76 1.95 -20.88
C LEU A 205 2.26 1.66 -20.97
N ASN A 206 2.64 0.80 -21.90
CA ASN A 206 4.03 0.63 -22.31
C ASN A 206 4.43 1.69 -23.36
N GLU A 207 5.72 1.75 -23.71
CA GLU A 207 6.24 2.74 -24.68
C GLU A 207 5.51 2.75 -26.03
N ALA A 208 5.15 1.57 -26.57
CA ALA A 208 4.43 1.48 -27.84
C ALA A 208 2.96 1.93 -27.70
N GLU A 209 2.34 1.62 -26.55
CA GLU A 209 0.99 2.08 -26.22
C GLU A 209 0.94 3.60 -26.00
N GLU A 210 1.97 4.21 -25.40
CA GLU A 210 2.05 5.66 -25.17
C GLU A 210 2.08 6.44 -26.49
N VAL A 211 2.81 5.95 -27.51
CA VAL A 211 2.81 6.56 -28.85
C VAL A 211 1.40 6.55 -29.48
N VAL A 212 0.66 5.45 -29.30
CA VAL A 212 -0.72 5.36 -29.79
C VAL A 212 -1.64 6.28 -28.99
N PHE A 213 -1.45 6.38 -27.67
CA PHE A 213 -2.20 7.27 -26.80
C PHE A 213 -2.03 8.74 -27.17
N GLU A 214 -0.80 9.20 -27.41
CA GLU A 214 -0.53 10.56 -27.90
C GLU A 214 -1.20 10.82 -29.25
N ALA A 215 -1.14 9.85 -30.17
CA ALA A 215 -1.81 9.95 -31.46
C ALA A 215 -3.34 10.02 -31.32
N GLU A 216 -3.93 9.27 -30.39
CA GLU A 216 -5.37 9.31 -30.10
C GLU A 216 -5.79 10.66 -29.51
N LEU A 217 -5.03 11.22 -28.56
CA LEU A 217 -5.32 12.55 -28.00
C LEU A 217 -5.33 13.64 -29.09
N ASN A 218 -4.34 13.63 -29.98
CA ASN A 218 -4.27 14.58 -31.09
C ASN A 218 -5.42 14.44 -32.10
N ARG A 219 -6.04 13.25 -32.20
CA ARG A 219 -7.18 13.00 -33.10
C ARG A 219 -8.52 13.44 -32.53
N MET A 220 -8.63 13.66 -31.22
CA MET A 220 -9.91 13.92 -30.55
C MET A 220 -10.51 15.30 -30.83
N GLY A 221 -9.74 16.23 -31.43
CA GLY A 221 -10.24 17.56 -31.80
C GLY A 221 -10.74 18.35 -30.58
N LEU A 222 -9.97 18.31 -29.50
CA LEU A 222 -10.26 19.00 -28.25
C LEU A 222 -10.19 20.53 -28.45
N SER A 223 -10.95 21.29 -27.66
CA SER A 223 -10.77 22.75 -27.60
C SER A 223 -9.44 23.12 -26.93
N GLU A 224 -8.91 24.31 -27.22
CA GLU A 224 -7.64 24.79 -26.61
C GLU A 224 -7.66 24.69 -25.07
N GLU A 225 -8.81 24.96 -24.45
CA GLU A 225 -8.98 24.84 -23.00
C GLU A 225 -8.92 23.38 -22.51
N GLU A 226 -9.48 22.44 -23.26
CA GLU A 226 -9.46 21.01 -22.94
C GLU A 226 -8.07 20.41 -23.15
N GLU A 227 -7.38 20.79 -24.24
CA GLU A 227 -5.99 20.43 -24.49
C GLU A 227 -5.08 20.92 -23.36
N ALA A 228 -5.22 22.16 -22.92
CA ALA A 228 -4.45 22.71 -21.81
C ALA A 228 -4.66 21.90 -20.52
N ARG A 229 -5.89 21.48 -20.22
CA ARG A 229 -6.19 20.63 -19.05
C ARG A 229 -5.62 19.23 -19.18
N VAL A 230 -5.72 18.60 -20.36
CA VAL A 230 -5.10 17.30 -20.62
C VAL A 230 -3.58 17.39 -20.45
N MET A 231 -2.96 18.45 -20.98
CA MET A 231 -1.52 18.67 -20.84
C MET A 231 -1.09 18.94 -19.40
N GLU A 232 -1.89 19.67 -18.61
CA GLU A 232 -1.63 19.84 -17.17
C GLU A 232 -1.60 18.47 -16.46
N ILE A 233 -2.56 17.59 -16.76
CA ILE A 233 -2.64 16.24 -16.20
C ILE A 233 -1.42 15.41 -16.60
N VAL A 234 -1.11 15.36 -17.89
CA VAL A 234 0.00 14.55 -18.43
C VAL A 234 1.35 15.06 -17.91
N THR A 235 1.55 16.37 -17.86
CA THR A 235 2.79 16.98 -17.33
C THR A 235 2.98 16.65 -15.85
N SER A 236 1.92 16.80 -15.04
CA SER A 236 1.97 16.45 -13.62
C SER A 236 2.32 14.98 -13.38
N TRP A 237 1.84 14.07 -14.23
CA TRP A 237 2.22 12.66 -14.18
C TRP A 237 3.68 12.44 -14.52
N MET A 238 4.17 13.08 -15.59
CA MET A 238 5.56 12.95 -16.01
C MET A 238 6.52 13.41 -14.93
N GLU A 239 6.25 14.57 -14.30
CA GLU A 239 7.05 15.09 -13.18
C GLU A 239 7.07 14.13 -11.99
N LYS A 240 5.89 13.66 -11.55
CA LYS A 240 5.79 12.69 -10.44
C LYS A 240 6.44 11.35 -10.78
N GLY A 241 6.38 10.92 -12.05
CA GLY A 241 7.02 9.72 -12.55
C GLY A 241 8.55 9.81 -12.50
N ILE A 242 9.11 10.93 -12.97
CA ILE A 242 10.55 11.21 -12.92
C ILE A 242 11.03 11.29 -11.46
N GLU A 243 10.31 11.99 -10.60
CA GLU A 243 10.67 12.13 -9.18
C GLU A 243 10.71 10.75 -8.49
N ARG A 244 9.69 9.92 -8.68
CA ARG A 244 9.66 8.54 -8.15
C ARG A 244 10.78 7.69 -8.73
N GLY A 245 11.03 7.78 -10.03
CA GLY A 245 12.10 7.06 -10.70
C GLY A 245 13.47 7.45 -10.16
N LEU A 246 13.70 8.74 -9.91
CA LEU A 246 14.94 9.25 -9.31
C LEU A 246 15.09 8.78 -7.87
N GLN A 247 14.04 8.85 -7.05
CA GLN A 247 14.08 8.36 -5.66
C GLN A 247 14.38 6.85 -5.60
N GLN A 248 13.73 6.06 -6.45
CA GLN A 248 14.00 4.62 -6.56
C GLN A 248 15.43 4.35 -7.02
N GLY A 249 15.89 5.03 -8.08
CA GLY A 249 17.25 4.90 -8.59
C GLY A 249 18.32 5.32 -7.58
N LEU A 250 18.08 6.37 -6.79
CA LEU A 250 18.97 6.78 -5.70
C LEU A 250 18.98 5.76 -4.57
N GLN A 251 17.81 5.21 -4.18
CA GLN A 251 17.71 4.20 -3.13
C GLN A 251 18.39 2.90 -3.54
N GLU A 252 18.16 2.43 -4.76
CA GLU A 252 18.81 1.24 -5.32
C GLU A 252 20.33 1.47 -5.49
N GLY A 253 20.74 2.62 -6.01
CA GLY A 253 22.14 2.99 -6.15
C GLY A 253 22.86 3.08 -4.81
N PHE A 254 22.21 3.63 -3.79
CA PHE A 254 22.73 3.67 -2.42
C PHE A 254 22.84 2.26 -1.84
N GLN A 255 21.81 1.43 -1.95
CA GLN A 255 21.86 0.04 -1.47
C GLN A 255 22.96 -0.76 -2.16
N GLN A 256 23.10 -0.64 -3.47
CA GLN A 256 24.15 -1.31 -4.23
C GLN A 256 25.54 -0.80 -3.83
N GLY A 257 25.73 0.51 -3.72
CA GLY A 257 27.00 1.12 -3.27
C GLY A 257 27.38 0.68 -1.85
N PHE A 258 26.41 0.65 -0.94
CA PHE A 258 26.59 0.18 0.44
C PHE A 258 26.98 -1.31 0.48
N GLN A 259 26.28 -2.17 -0.27
CA GLN A 259 26.62 -3.61 -0.36
C GLN A 259 28.01 -3.83 -0.97
N GLN A 260 28.41 -3.04 -1.97
CA GLN A 260 29.75 -3.11 -2.55
C GLN A 260 30.84 -2.68 -1.57
N ALA A 261 30.60 -1.61 -0.80
CA ALA A 261 31.52 -1.15 0.24
C ALA A 261 31.69 -2.23 1.33
N LEU A 262 30.59 -2.77 1.83
CA LEU A 262 30.57 -3.85 2.82
C LEU A 262 31.35 -5.08 2.33
N ALA A 263 31.10 -5.50 1.09
CA ALA A 263 31.80 -6.65 0.49
C ALA A 263 33.31 -6.40 0.34
N ARG A 264 33.72 -5.17 0.02
CA ARG A 264 35.13 -4.78 -0.08
C ARG A 264 35.83 -4.81 1.28
N GLU A 265 35.20 -4.28 2.32
CA GLU A 265 35.76 -4.31 3.67
C GLU A 265 35.87 -5.74 4.21
N ALA A 266 34.82 -6.55 4.04
CA ALA A 266 34.87 -7.96 4.40
C ALA A 266 36.00 -8.70 3.66
N ALA A 267 36.19 -8.42 2.37
CA ALA A 267 37.28 -9.01 1.58
C ALA A 267 38.67 -8.61 2.08
N LEU A 268 38.85 -7.34 2.48
CA LEU A 268 40.10 -6.85 3.05
C LEU A 268 40.42 -7.54 4.38
N VAL A 269 39.44 -7.62 5.29
CA VAL A 269 39.59 -8.31 6.57
C VAL A 269 39.88 -9.80 6.35
N LEU A 270 39.16 -10.46 5.43
CA LEU A 270 39.42 -11.85 5.08
C LEU A 270 40.82 -12.08 4.50
N TYR A 271 41.32 -11.15 3.69
CA TYR A 271 42.68 -11.21 3.17
C TYR A 271 43.72 -11.15 4.30
N GLN A 272 43.57 -10.20 5.23
CA GLN A 272 44.45 -10.04 6.39
C GLN A 272 44.42 -11.26 7.31
N LEU A 273 43.23 -11.79 7.60
CA LEU A 273 43.07 -12.97 8.42
C LEU A 273 43.70 -14.21 7.75
N ASN A 274 43.57 -14.36 6.44
CA ASN A 274 44.13 -15.50 5.70
C ASN A 274 45.66 -15.46 5.63
N ASP A 275 46.25 -14.26 5.52
CA ASP A 275 47.71 -14.07 5.62
C ASP A 275 48.23 -14.49 7.01
N ARG A 276 47.53 -14.10 8.07
CA ARG A 276 47.94 -14.36 9.46
C ARG A 276 47.76 -15.82 9.91
N PHE A 277 46.61 -16.43 9.63
CA PHE A 277 46.24 -17.73 10.19
C PHE A 277 46.41 -18.92 9.22
N ARG A 278 46.81 -18.67 7.97
CA ARG A 278 47.07 -19.67 6.91
C ARG A 278 46.09 -20.85 6.92
N GLY A 279 44.89 -20.61 6.34
CA GLY A 279 43.92 -21.70 6.09
C GLY A 279 42.61 -21.55 6.85
N ILE A 280 41.97 -20.39 6.77
CA ILE A 280 40.65 -20.18 7.39
C ILE A 280 39.60 -21.01 6.64
N PRO A 281 38.82 -21.84 7.35
CA PRO A 281 37.80 -22.67 6.72
C PRO A 281 36.69 -21.83 6.09
N GLN A 282 36.09 -22.38 5.03
CA GLN A 282 35.09 -21.69 4.22
C GLN A 282 33.87 -21.22 5.03
N SER A 283 33.44 -21.99 6.03
CA SER A 283 32.31 -21.63 6.89
C SER A 283 32.54 -20.31 7.64
N VAL A 284 33.76 -20.07 8.13
CA VAL A 284 34.13 -18.84 8.83
C VAL A 284 34.21 -17.67 7.85
N LYS A 285 34.66 -17.92 6.60
CA LYS A 285 34.66 -16.89 5.54
C LYS A 285 33.26 -16.44 5.17
N GLU A 286 32.30 -17.37 5.14
CA GLU A 286 30.90 -17.07 4.87
C GLU A 286 30.23 -16.33 6.03
N GLU A 287 30.59 -16.66 7.27
CA GLU A 287 30.13 -15.94 8.45
C GLU A 287 30.60 -14.48 8.45
N ILE A 288 31.88 -14.24 8.17
CA ILE A 288 32.45 -12.87 8.10
C ILE A 288 31.77 -12.03 7.00
N ARG A 289 31.43 -12.63 5.85
CA ARG A 289 30.71 -11.92 4.77
C ARG A 289 29.28 -11.51 5.14
N ARG A 290 28.71 -12.08 6.20
CA ARG A 290 27.35 -11.77 6.67
C ARG A 290 27.34 -10.75 7.81
N LEU A 291 28.51 -10.37 8.31
CA LEU A 291 28.64 -9.36 9.35
C LEU A 291 28.20 -7.99 8.83
N SER A 292 27.64 -7.17 9.73
CA SER A 292 27.35 -5.77 9.45
C SER A 292 28.65 -4.97 9.27
N ILE A 293 28.54 -3.76 8.71
CA ILE A 293 29.70 -2.86 8.53
C ILE A 293 30.42 -2.62 9.86
N VAL A 294 29.65 -2.33 10.91
CA VAL A 294 30.19 -2.10 12.26
C VAL A 294 30.86 -3.36 12.82
N GLU A 295 30.30 -4.54 12.57
CA GLU A 295 30.91 -5.81 13.00
C GLU A 295 32.21 -6.10 12.24
N ILE A 296 32.30 -5.78 10.95
CA ILE A 296 33.53 -5.91 10.15
C ILE A 296 34.60 -4.94 10.63
N GLU A 297 34.26 -3.69 10.93
CA GLU A 297 35.19 -2.72 11.50
C GLU A 297 35.73 -3.19 12.86
N LEU A 298 34.84 -3.69 13.73
CA LEU A 298 35.23 -4.23 15.04
C LEU A 298 36.10 -5.49 14.91
N LEU A 299 35.85 -6.32 13.89
CA LEU A 299 36.72 -7.45 13.57
C LEU A 299 38.09 -6.98 13.08
N GLY A 300 38.14 -5.95 12.24
CA GLY A 300 39.39 -5.33 11.77
C GLY A 300 40.23 -4.77 12.93
N GLU A 301 39.60 -4.14 13.92
CA GLU A 301 40.28 -3.67 15.14
C GLU A 301 40.75 -4.83 16.04
N ALA A 302 39.90 -5.84 16.21
CA ALA A 302 40.21 -7.02 17.00
C ALA A 302 41.32 -7.86 16.34
N LEU A 303 41.48 -7.76 15.02
CA LEU A 303 42.40 -8.58 14.22
C LEU A 303 43.79 -8.62 14.83
N PHE A 304 44.33 -7.48 15.29
CA PHE A 304 45.68 -7.39 15.87
C PHE A 304 45.83 -8.17 17.19
N LYS A 305 44.74 -8.33 17.95
CA LYS A 305 44.70 -8.99 19.26
C LYS A 305 44.50 -10.52 19.16
N LEU A 306 44.04 -11.03 18.03
CA LEU A 306 43.82 -12.47 17.81
C LEU A 306 45.14 -13.21 17.58
N ALA A 307 45.45 -14.24 18.35
CA ALA A 307 46.69 -15.01 18.23
C ALA A 307 46.53 -16.28 17.37
N SER A 308 45.30 -16.78 17.22
CA SER A 308 44.97 -18.03 16.53
C SER A 308 43.58 -18.03 15.87
N GLU A 309 43.30 -19.05 15.03
CA GLU A 309 41.95 -19.29 14.48
C GLU A 309 40.92 -19.55 15.60
N THR A 310 41.32 -20.19 16.69
CA THR A 310 40.45 -20.46 17.85
C THR A 310 39.97 -19.15 18.49
N ASP A 311 40.82 -18.13 18.53
CA ASP A 311 40.45 -16.81 19.05
C ASP A 311 39.43 -16.12 18.13
N LEU A 312 39.61 -16.23 16.81
CA LEU A 312 38.67 -15.70 15.82
C LEU A 312 37.28 -16.34 15.96
N ARG A 313 37.21 -17.66 16.10
CA ARG A 313 35.94 -18.38 16.31
C ARG A 313 35.28 -17.97 17.62
N SER A 314 36.08 -17.81 18.67
CA SER A 314 35.58 -17.37 19.97
C SER A 314 35.02 -15.95 19.90
N TRP A 315 35.66 -15.06 19.14
CA TRP A 315 35.17 -13.72 18.87
C TRP A 315 33.84 -13.71 18.12
N LEU A 316 33.72 -14.52 17.04
CA LEU A 316 32.49 -14.63 16.25
C LEU A 316 31.33 -15.20 17.08
N GLU A 317 31.55 -16.24 17.87
CA GLU A 317 30.53 -16.80 18.76
C GLU A 317 30.10 -15.81 19.84
N GLN A 318 31.04 -15.08 20.46
CA GLN A 318 30.70 -14.02 21.42
C GLN A 318 29.85 -12.92 20.79
N ARG A 319 30.16 -12.52 19.54
CA ARG A 319 29.36 -11.55 18.80
C ARG A 319 27.96 -12.06 18.53
N ARG A 320 27.84 -13.31 18.07
CA ARG A 320 26.54 -13.93 17.79
C ARG A 320 25.64 -13.98 19.03
N LEU A 321 26.22 -14.28 20.20
CA LEU A 321 25.49 -14.34 21.47
C LEU A 321 24.99 -12.96 21.93
N ARG A 322 25.75 -11.88 21.65
CA ARG A 322 25.38 -10.51 22.05
C ARG A 322 24.46 -9.81 21.05
N GLN A 323 24.49 -10.23 19.78
CA GLN A 323 23.76 -9.60 18.68
C GLN A 323 22.25 -9.46 18.96
N GLY A 324 21.65 -10.42 19.67
CA GLY A 324 20.23 -10.37 20.03
C GLY A 324 19.88 -9.20 20.96
N VAL A 325 20.68 -8.99 22.01
CA VAL A 325 20.46 -7.93 23.01
C VAL A 325 20.79 -6.57 22.39
N GLU A 326 21.94 -6.45 21.72
CA GLU A 326 22.36 -5.23 21.02
C GLU A 326 21.31 -4.77 20.00
N ARG A 327 20.73 -5.70 19.23
CA ARG A 327 19.68 -5.38 18.24
C ARG A 327 18.43 -4.79 18.88
N ILE A 328 18.01 -5.31 20.03
CA ILE A 328 16.85 -4.79 20.75
C ILE A 328 17.13 -3.37 21.23
N VAL A 329 18.28 -3.15 21.87
CA VAL A 329 18.66 -1.82 22.39
C VAL A 329 18.81 -0.81 21.26
N LEU A 330 19.50 -1.15 20.18
CA LEU A 330 19.62 -0.28 18.99
C LEU A 330 18.26 0.03 18.36
N SER A 331 17.33 -0.94 18.34
CA SER A 331 15.96 -0.69 17.89
C SER A 331 15.20 0.29 18.79
N GLN A 332 15.40 0.22 20.11
CA GLN A 332 14.78 1.15 21.05
C GLN A 332 15.38 2.56 20.93
N ILE A 333 16.71 2.65 20.79
CA ILE A 333 17.42 3.93 20.53
C ILE A 333 16.89 4.55 19.24
N ASN A 334 16.81 3.78 18.15
CA ASN A 334 16.31 4.27 16.86
C ASN A 334 14.84 4.70 16.93
N HIS A 335 14.03 4.03 17.76
CA HIS A 335 12.64 4.43 17.98
C HIS A 335 12.54 5.77 18.73
N ARG A 336 13.47 6.04 19.65
CA ARG A 336 13.44 7.24 20.49
C ARG A 336 14.06 8.46 19.81
N PHE A 337 15.24 8.33 19.22
CA PHE A 337 16.03 9.44 18.70
C PHE A 337 16.03 9.52 17.16
N GLY A 338 15.41 8.56 16.48
CA GLY A 338 15.56 8.37 15.03
C GLY A 338 16.84 7.58 14.71
N THR A 339 17.16 7.42 13.42
CA THR A 339 18.31 6.64 12.98
C THR A 339 19.62 7.21 13.50
N VAL A 340 20.27 6.51 14.44
CA VAL A 340 21.56 6.93 15.01
C VAL A 340 22.73 6.67 14.06
N SER A 341 23.83 7.39 14.27
CA SER A 341 25.03 7.26 13.44
C SER A 341 25.74 5.91 13.63
N LEU A 342 26.58 5.53 12.64
CA LEU A 342 27.41 4.33 12.73
C LEU A 342 28.39 4.38 13.92
N ASP A 343 28.84 5.58 14.32
CA ASP A 343 29.70 5.76 15.49
C ASP A 343 28.97 5.39 16.79
N VAL A 344 27.71 5.81 16.93
CA VAL A 344 26.87 5.44 18.09
C VAL A 344 26.60 3.95 18.09
N GLU A 345 26.24 3.37 16.94
CA GLU A 345 26.07 1.91 16.83
C GLU A 345 27.35 1.16 17.24
N LYS A 346 28.51 1.64 16.79
CA LYS A 346 29.82 1.09 17.14
C LYS A 346 30.13 1.22 18.63
N GLN A 347 29.81 2.34 19.25
CA GLN A 347 29.96 2.53 20.70
C GLN A 347 29.09 1.54 21.48
N VAL A 348 27.81 1.42 21.14
CA VAL A 348 26.89 0.47 21.79
C VAL A 348 27.40 -0.96 21.66
N ARG A 349 27.85 -1.37 20.46
CA ARG A 349 28.41 -2.71 20.22
C ARG A 349 29.79 -2.94 20.85
N ARG A 350 30.48 -1.90 21.32
CA ARG A 350 31.72 -2.02 22.09
C ARG A 350 31.49 -2.20 23.58
N LEU A 351 30.29 -1.87 24.08
CA LEU A 351 30.00 -1.93 25.51
C LEU A 351 30.09 -3.37 26.04
N PRO A 352 30.54 -3.53 27.30
CA PRO A 352 30.28 -4.75 28.08
C PRO A 352 28.78 -5.02 28.13
N ILE A 353 28.37 -6.30 28.16
CA ILE A 353 26.95 -6.68 28.09
C ILE A 353 26.14 -6.08 29.26
N GLU A 354 26.76 -5.97 30.43
CA GLU A 354 26.18 -5.36 31.63
C GLU A 354 25.86 -3.87 31.41
N ARG A 355 26.69 -3.18 30.62
CA ARG A 355 26.48 -1.77 30.26
C ARG A 355 25.46 -1.60 29.14
N VAL A 356 25.31 -2.59 28.26
CA VAL A 356 24.22 -2.60 27.25
C VAL A 356 22.86 -2.73 27.94
N GLU A 357 22.77 -3.56 28.98
CA GLU A 357 21.55 -3.69 29.80
C GLU A 357 21.27 -2.42 30.59
N GLU A 358 22.29 -1.78 31.17
CA GLU A 358 22.15 -0.48 31.83
C GLU A 358 21.68 0.60 30.85
N LEU A 359 22.25 0.65 29.64
CA LEU A 359 21.81 1.57 28.59
C LEU A 359 20.34 1.35 28.26
N ALA A 360 19.89 0.09 28.15
CA ALA A 360 18.48 -0.22 27.87
C ALA A 360 17.53 0.28 28.98
N GLN A 361 17.94 0.19 30.24
CA GLN A 361 17.14 0.63 31.39
C GLN A 361 17.09 2.16 31.49
N ARG A 362 18.24 2.81 31.33
CA ARG A 362 18.38 4.27 31.38
C ARG A 362 17.97 4.94 30.09
N LEU A 363 17.66 4.17 29.05
CA LEU A 363 17.37 4.69 27.73
C LEU A 363 16.27 5.73 27.78
N PHE A 364 15.29 5.60 28.69
CA PHE A 364 14.15 6.52 28.88
C PHE A 364 14.48 7.77 29.70
N ASP A 365 15.62 7.80 30.39
CA ASP A 365 16.07 8.94 31.21
C ASP A 365 16.76 10.02 30.35
N PHE A 366 17.26 9.67 29.16
CA PHE A 366 17.96 10.60 28.26
C PHE A 366 17.00 11.48 27.44
N GLU A 367 16.84 12.77 27.76
CA GLU A 367 15.91 13.63 27.00
C GLU A 367 16.35 13.88 25.55
N GLU A 368 17.66 13.95 25.31
CA GLU A 368 18.25 14.23 23.99
C GLU A 368 19.35 13.22 23.63
N GLU A 369 19.55 12.94 22.34
CA GLU A 369 20.57 12.00 21.84
C GLU A 369 21.98 12.38 22.33
N GLU A 370 22.29 13.67 22.38
CA GLU A 370 23.59 14.20 22.84
C GLU A 370 23.90 13.78 24.28
N THR A 371 22.89 13.72 25.16
CA THR A 371 23.08 13.30 26.56
C THR A 371 23.41 11.80 26.66
N MET A 372 22.81 10.97 25.81
CA MET A 372 23.15 9.55 25.69
C MET A 372 24.56 9.37 25.11
N ILE A 373 24.92 10.13 24.07
CA ILE A 373 26.27 10.10 23.47
C ILE A 373 27.33 10.49 24.50
N ASN A 374 27.08 11.52 25.31
CA ASN A 374 27.99 11.91 26.39
C ASN A 374 28.18 10.79 27.42
N TRP A 375 27.09 10.14 27.83
CA TRP A 375 27.17 8.97 28.70
C TRP A 375 27.94 7.81 28.08
N LEU A 376 27.73 7.53 26.79
CA LEU A 376 28.51 6.51 26.06
C LEU A 376 30.01 6.87 26.06
N ASN A 377 30.35 8.14 25.83
CA ASN A 377 31.73 8.61 25.81
C ASN A 377 32.40 8.52 27.19
N GLU A 378 31.67 8.75 28.29
CA GLU A 378 32.18 8.60 29.66
C GLU A 378 32.57 7.16 30.02
N ILE A 379 32.02 6.15 29.34
CA ILE A 379 32.34 4.74 29.61
C ILE A 379 33.67 4.32 28.95
N PHE A 380 34.06 5.00 27.86
CA PHE A 380 35.25 4.67 27.08
C PHE A 380 36.47 5.56 27.39
N ASN A 381 36.27 6.66 28.12
CA ASN A 381 37.33 7.50 28.70
C ASN A 381 37.73 7.01 30.09
#